data_AF-A0A414AT71-F1
#
_entry.id   AF-A0A414AT71-F1
#
_cell.length_a   1.000
_cell.length_b   1.000
_cell.length_c   1.000
_cell.angle_alpha   90.00
_cell.angle_beta   90.00
_cell.angle_gamma   90.00
#
_symmetry.space_group_name_H-M   'P 1'
#
loop_
_entity.id
_entity.type
_entity.pdbx_description
1 polymer ?
#
loop_
_entity_poly.entity_id
_entity_poly.type
_entity_poly.pdbx_seq_one_letter_code
_entity_poly.pdbx_strand_id
1 'polypeptide(L)' 'MNQHMSNADLLTEVNMAIQKICIGGQSYQIGTKRLTRADLTQLYKMRNDLTAALQVEENTGLMENTMVAYFDRR' A
#
# COMPACT_ATOMS: atom_id res chain seq x y z
N MET A 1 -5.78 24.64 3.58
CA MET A 1 -6.54 23.40 3.84
C MET A 1 -5.55 22.24 3.76
N ASN A 2 -4.89 21.90 4.87
CA ASN A 2 -4.06 20.69 4.91
C ASN A 2 -5.00 19.51 5.13
N GLN A 3 -5.54 18.97 4.04
CA GLN A 3 -6.27 17.71 4.08
C GLN A 3 -5.25 16.62 4.40
N HIS A 4 -5.25 16.16 5.64
CA HIS A 4 -4.52 14.95 6.00
C HIS A 4 -5.30 13.79 5.35
N MET A 5 -4.85 13.36 4.16
CA MET A 5 -5.45 12.19 3.48
C MET A 5 -5.31 10.98 4.40
N SER A 6 -6.40 10.24 4.59
CA SER A 6 -6.37 8.98 5.30
C SER A 6 -5.53 7.95 4.52
N ASN A 7 -4.96 6.97 5.22
CA ASN A 7 -4.21 5.87 4.61
C ASN A 7 -5.01 5.16 3.50
N ALA A 8 -6.34 5.08 3.66
CA ALA A 8 -7.26 4.53 2.65
C ALA A 8 -7.41 5.41 1.40
N ASP A 9 -7.43 6.74 1.56
CA ASP A 9 -7.50 7.69 0.44
C ASP A 9 -6.20 7.66 -0.36
N LEU A 10 -5.07 7.55 0.35
CA LEU A 10 -3.75 7.49 -0.26
C LEU A 10 -3.55 6.18 -1.05
N LEU A 11 -4.07 5.06 -0.53
CA LEU A 11 -4.09 3.78 -1.26
C LEU A 11 -4.90 3.87 -2.55
N THR A 12 -6.04 4.58 -2.52
CA THR A 12 -6.89 4.78 -3.69
C THR A 12 -6.18 5.58 -4.77
N GLU A 13 -5.48 6.66 -4.41
CA GLU A 13 -4.70 7.47 -5.34
C GLU A 13 -3.54 6.68 -5.96
N VAL A 14 -2.83 5.86 -5.17
CA VAL A 14 -1.76 4.97 -5.66
C VAL A 14 -2.30 3.97 -6.69
N ASN A 15 -3.46 3.37 -6.43
CA ASN A 15 -4.09 2.45 -7.37
C ASN A 15 -4.52 3.16 -8.67
N MET A 16 -5.06 4.38 -8.59
CA MET A 16 -5.37 5.20 -9.76
C MET A 16 -4.11 5.55 -10.56
N ALA A 17 -3.01 5.88 -9.90
CA ALA A 17 -1.73 6.15 -10.55
C ALA A 17 -1.20 4.92 -11.29
N ILE A 18 -1.23 3.73 -10.66
CA ILE A 18 -0.85 2.46 -11.31
C ILE A 18 -1.73 2.22 -12.54
N GLN A 19 -3.04 2.40 -12.43
CA GLN A 19 -3.97 2.19 -13.54
C GLN A 19 -3.70 3.14 -14.72
N LYS A 20 -3.50 4.44 -14.45
CA LYS A 20 -3.16 5.44 -15.48
C LYS A 20 -1.84 5.11 -16.19
N ILE A 21 -0.83 4.63 -15.45
CA ILE A 21 0.45 4.21 -16.02
C ILE A 21 0.31 2.93 -16.86
N CYS A 22 -0.54 1.99 -16.45
CA CYS A 22 -0.83 0.78 -17.23
C CYS A 22 -1.58 1.10 -18.53
N ILE A 23 -2.59 1.98 -18.48
CA ILE A 23 -3.39 2.38 -19.65
C ILE A 23 -2.58 3.26 -20.60
N GLY A 24 -1.81 4.19 -20.05
CA GLY A 24 -1.05 5.20 -20.79
C GLY A 24 0.27 4.70 -21.36
N GLY A 25 0.48 3.41 -21.62
CA GLY A 25 1.66 2.90 -22.34
C GLY A 25 3.00 3.08 -21.60
N GLN A 26 4.00 2.28 -21.98
CA GLN A 26 5.27 2.11 -21.20
C GLN A 26 6.44 2.93 -21.73
N SER A 27 6.26 3.53 -22.90
CA SER A 27 7.30 4.27 -23.60
C SER A 27 6.66 5.12 -24.68
N TYR A 28 6.82 6.43 -24.59
CA TYR A 28 6.58 7.31 -25.73
C TYR A 28 7.87 8.00 -26.10
N GLN A 29 8.20 7.92 -27.38
CA GLN A 29 9.30 8.64 -27.97
C GLN A 29 8.71 9.88 -28.64
N ILE A 30 9.02 11.05 -28.08
CA ILE A 30 8.69 12.33 -28.71
C ILE A 30 9.99 12.84 -29.34
N GLY A 31 10.12 12.65 -30.65
CA GLY A 31 11.34 13.01 -31.38
C GLY A 31 12.56 12.20 -30.92
N THR A 32 13.62 12.89 -30.48
CA THR A 32 14.86 12.27 -29.95
C THR A 32 14.83 12.04 -28.44
N LYS A 33 13.81 12.54 -27.73
CA LYS A 33 13.71 12.42 -26.29
C LYS A 33 12.87 11.19 -25.93
N ARG A 34 13.50 10.27 -25.18
CA ARG A 34 12.81 9.17 -24.50
C ARG A 34 12.41 9.64 -23.11
N LEU A 35 11.12 9.58 -22.81
CA LEU A 35 10.62 9.78 -21.45
C LEU A 35 10.56 8.42 -20.74
N THR A 36 11.27 8.29 -19.63
CA THR A 36 11.31 7.07 -18.82
C THR A 36 10.05 6.99 -17.94
N ARG A 37 9.44 5.80 -17.87
CA ARG A 37 8.26 5.53 -17.05
C ARG A 37 8.49 5.86 -15.57
N ALA A 38 7.44 6.24 -14.85
CA ALA A 38 7.42 6.16 -13.39
C ALA A 38 7.69 4.72 -12.92
N ASP A 39 8.53 4.56 -11.90
CA ASP A 39 8.90 3.23 -11.40
C ASP A 39 7.70 2.55 -10.73
N LEU A 40 7.08 1.61 -11.45
CA LEU A 40 5.97 0.80 -10.92
C LEU A 40 6.38 0.01 -9.69
N THR A 41 7.67 -0.37 -9.57
CA THR A 41 8.16 -1.08 -8.39
C THR A 41 8.03 -0.23 -7.13
N GLN A 42 8.28 1.08 -7.23
CA GLN A 42 8.08 2.00 -6.11
C GLN A 42 6.60 2.16 -5.76
N LEU A 43 5.71 2.25 -6.75
CA LEU A 43 4.26 2.34 -6.54
C LEU A 43 3.68 1.07 -5.90
N TYR A 44 4.15 -0.12 -6.30
CA TYR A 44 3.72 -1.37 -5.69
C TYR A 44 4.21 -1.51 -4.24
N LYS A 45 5.42 -1.04 -3.93
CA LYS A 45 5.92 -0.97 -2.55
C LYS A 45 5.03 -0.09 -1.68
N MET A 46 4.75 1.14 -2.13
CA MET A 46 3.87 2.06 -1.39
C MET A 46 2.47 1.49 -1.18
N ARG A 47 1.90 0.82 -2.19
CA ARG A 47 0.62 0.12 -2.05
C ARG A 47 0.68 -0.94 -0.95
N ASN A 48 1.72 -1.79 -0.97
CA ASN A 48 1.86 -2.87 0.00
C ASN A 48 2.05 -2.33 1.42
N ASP A 49 2.86 -1.28 1.59
CA ASP A 49 3.10 -0.64 2.88
C ASP A 49 1.81 -0.05 3.46
N LEU A 50 0.99 0.62 2.63
CA LEU A 50 -0.30 1.16 3.05
C LEU A 50 -1.31 0.06 3.41
N THR A 51 -1.36 -1.03 2.63
CA THR A 51 -2.23 -2.16 2.96
C THR A 51 -1.80 -2.84 4.27
N ALA A 52 -0.50 -2.94 4.53
CA ALA A 52 0.00 -3.48 5.78
C ALA A 52 -0.32 -2.56 6.96
N ALA A 53 -0.18 -1.24 6.80
CA ALA A 53 -0.55 -0.27 7.82
C ALA A 53 -2.05 -0.35 8.19
N LEU A 54 -2.93 -0.46 7.19
CA LEU A 54 -4.37 -0.64 7.42
C LEU A 54 -4.70 -1.97 8.12
N GLN A 55 -4.02 -3.05 7.75
CA GLN A 55 -4.21 -4.35 8.41
C GLN A 55 -3.74 -4.35 9.87
N VAL A 56 -2.67 -3.61 10.19
CA VAL A 56 -2.18 -3.44 11.56
C VAL A 56 -3.12 -2.56 12.40
N GLU A 57 -3.71 -1.52 11.80
CA GLU A 57 -4.75 -0.72 12.46
C GLU A 57 -6.00 -1.55 12.79
N GLU A 58 -6.37 -2.49 11.92
CA GLU A 58 -7.52 -3.37 12.10
C GLU A 58 -7.22 -4.51 13.10
N ASN A 59 -5.99 -5.04 13.08
CA ASN A 59 -5.51 -6.12 13.95
C ASN A 59 -4.72 -5.59 15.15
N THR A 60 -5.42 -4.83 16.01
CA THR A 60 -4.90 -4.43 17.34
C THR A 60 -4.84 -5.60 18.33
N GLY A 61 -5.23 -6.80 17.89
CA GLY A 61 -5.22 -8.03 18.64
C GLY A 61 -3.91 -8.83 18.54
N LEU A 62 -2.79 -8.26 18.97
CA LEU A 62 -1.48 -8.94 19.04
C LEU A 62 -1.52 -10.30 19.77
N MET A 63 -2.57 -10.53 20.58
CA MET A 63 -2.78 -11.70 21.42
C MET A 63 -4.17 -12.34 21.20
N GLU A 64 -4.82 -12.18 20.04
CA GLU A 64 -6.16 -12.72 19.79
C GLU A 64 -6.29 -14.24 20.01
N ASN A 65 -5.18 -14.99 19.86
CA ASN A 65 -5.13 -16.44 20.02
C ASN A 65 -4.26 -16.92 21.21
N THR A 66 -3.92 -16.03 22.14
CA THR A 66 -3.09 -16.38 23.30
C THR A 66 -3.98 -16.81 24.47
N MET A 67 -3.91 -18.09 24.83
CA MET A 67 -4.65 -18.68 25.95
C MET A 67 -3.70 -18.92 27.13
N VAL A 68 -4.06 -18.46 28.33
CA VAL A 68 -3.34 -18.78 29.57
C VAL A 68 -3.95 -20.04 30.18
N ALA A 69 -3.20 -21.14 30.19
CA ALA A 69 -3.60 -22.37 30.89
C ALA A 69 -3.15 -22.32 32.35
N TYR A 70 -4.08 -22.51 33.29
CA TYR A 70 -3.80 -22.63 34.72
C TYR A 70 -3.74 -24.11 35.09
N PHE A 71 -2.62 -24.56 35.66
CA PHE A 71 -2.47 -25.93 36.16
C PHE A 71 -2.44 -25.90 37.69
N ASP A 72 -3.49 -26.42 38.32
CA ASP A 72 -3.53 -26.63 39.77
C ASP A 72 -2.77 -27.92 40.12
N ARG A 73 -1.90 -27.85 41.13
CA ARG A 73 -1.10 -29.00 41.61
C ARG A 73 -1.85 -29.64 42.77
N ARG A 74 -2.79 -30.55 42.46
CA ARG A 74 -3.37 -31.48 43.44
C ARG A 74 -3.01 -32.91 43.10
#